data_AF-A0A6P6RL57-F1
#
_entry.id   AF-A0A6P6RL57-F1
#
_cell.length_a   1.000
_cell.length_b   1.000
_cell.length_c   1.000
_cell.angle_alpha   90.00
_cell.angle_beta   90.00
_cell.angle_gamma   90.00
#
_symmetry.space_group_name_H-M   'P 1'
#
loop_
_entity.id
_entity.type
_entity.pdbx_description
1 polymer ?
#
loop_
_entity_poly.entity_id
_entity_poly.type
_entity_poly.pdbx_seq_one_letter_code
_entity_poly.pdbx_strand_id
1 'polypeptide(L)'
;MRPAAVKKDIYVVKTLYVYTSGNEQRTSGWHVRCYNTLLCLLLFWSSVLSTASGGQIIDPNTLMESAFPPARPSVNNLNSACLYGNGRPRYPAYCFPPSGYAYAQRAGKAINRIESWLGQCCYGGLTTGNGQTLCCAKQAWETALSYFCIEEYSTMTLVHECCEKKGEERWNCFETRAPNPSYQPLCGYIAPMIPPDMNFNWDPKTC
;
A
#
# COMPACT_ATOMS: atom_id res chain seq x y z
N MET A 1 -52.76 -11.32 7.26
CA MET A 1 -51.74 -11.13 6.22
C MET A 1 -50.53 -10.42 6.83
N ARG A 2 -49.39 -11.11 6.92
CA ARG A 2 -48.07 -10.58 7.30
C ARG A 2 -47.05 -11.29 6.39
N PRO A 3 -46.11 -10.60 5.72
CA PRO A 3 -45.11 -11.26 4.91
C PRO A 3 -43.98 -11.85 5.77
N ALA A 4 -43.50 -13.02 5.34
CA ALA A 4 -42.45 -13.80 5.97
C ALA A 4 -41.04 -13.31 5.59
N ALA A 5 -40.09 -13.52 6.51
CA ALA A 5 -38.67 -13.21 6.35
C ALA A 5 -37.98 -14.20 5.39
N VAL A 6 -37.08 -13.69 4.55
CA VAL A 6 -36.26 -14.48 3.61
C VAL A 6 -34.83 -14.59 4.16
N LYS A 7 -34.40 -15.83 4.48
CA LYS A 7 -32.99 -16.20 4.74
C LYS A 7 -32.27 -16.41 3.39
N LYS A 8 -31.02 -15.96 3.28
CA LYS A 8 -30.14 -16.23 2.14
C LYS A 8 -29.06 -17.22 2.57
N ASP A 9 -29.02 -18.36 1.90
CA ASP A 9 -28.00 -19.39 2.09
C ASP A 9 -26.74 -19.06 1.27
N ILE A 10 -25.58 -19.31 1.87
CA ILE A 10 -24.24 -19.21 1.25
C ILE A 10 -23.78 -20.63 0.92
N TYR A 11 -23.40 -20.88 -0.34
CA TYR A 11 -22.85 -22.16 -0.79
C TYR A 11 -21.32 -22.07 -0.93
N VAL A 12 -20.62 -23.12 -0.49
CA VAL A 12 -19.16 -23.30 -0.65
C VAL A 12 -18.92 -24.48 -1.59
N VAL A 13 -18.17 -24.27 -2.67
CA VAL A 13 -17.81 -25.32 -3.66
C VAL A 13 -16.34 -25.72 -3.47
N LYS A 14 -16.07 -27.03 -3.53
CA LYS A 14 -14.78 -27.70 -3.25
C LYS A 14 -14.23 -28.30 -4.56
N THR A 15 -12.95 -28.14 -4.87
CA THR A 15 -12.34 -28.67 -6.12
C THR A 15 -11.07 -29.49 -5.83
N LEU A 16 -10.88 -30.60 -6.58
CA LEU A 16 -9.81 -31.61 -6.49
C LEU A 16 -8.51 -31.24 -7.25
N TYR A 17 -7.38 -31.89 -6.91
CA TYR A 17 -6.05 -31.74 -7.57
C TYR A 17 -5.45 -33.08 -8.05
N VAL A 18 -4.62 -33.04 -9.11
CA VAL A 18 -3.77 -34.15 -9.66
C VAL A 18 -2.33 -33.62 -9.87
N TYR A 19 -1.28 -34.43 -9.61
CA TYR A 19 0.15 -34.05 -9.57
C TYR A 19 1.06 -34.90 -10.50
N THR A 20 2.13 -34.29 -11.07
CA THR A 20 3.36 -34.96 -11.59
C THR A 20 4.62 -34.05 -11.48
N SER A 21 5.82 -34.65 -11.35
CA SER A 21 7.11 -34.15 -10.78
C SER A 21 8.26 -33.74 -11.75
N GLY A 22 9.27 -32.95 -11.28
CA GLY A 22 10.68 -33.02 -11.79
C GLY A 22 11.66 -31.79 -11.66
N ASN A 23 12.74 -31.95 -10.85
CA ASN A 23 14.16 -31.44 -10.80
C ASN A 23 14.70 -29.97 -11.01
N GLU A 24 15.37 -29.48 -9.94
CA GLU A 24 16.78 -28.94 -9.75
C GLU A 24 17.37 -27.64 -10.38
N GLN A 25 17.82 -26.67 -9.53
CA GLN A 25 19.20 -26.08 -9.39
C GLN A 25 19.23 -24.73 -8.61
N ARG A 26 20.39 -24.43 -7.98
CA ARG A 26 20.65 -23.45 -6.89
C ARG A 26 21.33 -22.16 -7.39
N THR A 27 20.74 -20.98 -7.15
CA THR A 27 21.47 -19.68 -7.06
C THR A 27 20.81 -18.73 -6.04
N SER A 28 21.64 -18.02 -5.29
CA SER A 28 21.30 -17.10 -4.20
C SER A 28 20.88 -15.72 -4.71
N GLY A 29 19.65 -15.31 -4.41
CA GLY A 29 19.14 -13.96 -4.62
C GLY A 29 17.67 -13.89 -4.17
N TRP A 30 17.34 -12.97 -3.26
CA TRP A 30 15.97 -12.80 -2.76
C TRP A 30 15.08 -12.18 -3.85
N HIS A 31 14.61 -13.02 -4.77
CA HIS A 31 13.48 -12.72 -5.64
C HIS A 31 12.20 -13.22 -4.96
N VAL A 32 11.39 -12.31 -4.44
CA VAL A 32 9.99 -12.64 -4.11
C VAL A 32 9.24 -12.75 -5.43
N ARG A 33 9.32 -13.92 -6.06
CA ARG A 33 8.46 -14.29 -7.19
C ARG A 33 7.08 -14.62 -6.62
N CYS A 34 6.03 -14.05 -7.19
CA CYS A 34 4.66 -14.49 -6.98
C CYS A 34 4.51 -15.94 -7.46
N TYR A 35 4.81 -16.89 -6.58
CA TYR A 35 4.60 -18.30 -6.85
C TYR A 35 3.13 -18.64 -6.66
N ASN A 36 2.59 -19.33 -7.66
CA ASN A 36 1.24 -19.86 -7.70
C ASN A 36 1.06 -20.91 -6.57
N THR A 37 0.53 -20.47 -5.43
CA THR A 37 -0.24 -21.13 -4.34
C THR A 37 -0.02 -22.59 -3.90
N LEU A 38 0.90 -23.39 -4.45
CA LEU A 38 0.91 -24.86 -4.27
C LEU A 38 2.14 -25.46 -3.56
N LEU A 39 2.90 -24.65 -2.81
CA LEU A 39 4.03 -25.12 -1.99
C LEU A 39 3.95 -24.75 -0.50
N CYS A 40 2.78 -24.32 -0.01
CA CYS A 40 2.58 -23.99 1.41
C CYS A 40 1.92 -25.11 2.24
N LEU A 41 1.48 -26.23 1.65
CA LEU A 41 0.48 -27.11 2.31
C LEU A 41 0.95 -28.51 2.76
N LEU A 42 2.25 -28.83 2.77
CA LEU A 42 2.69 -30.19 3.15
C LEU A 42 3.54 -30.27 4.42
N LEU A 43 3.24 -29.49 5.46
CA LEU A 43 3.86 -29.71 6.78
C LEU A 43 2.98 -29.56 8.03
N PHE A 44 1.64 -29.61 7.99
CA PHE A 44 0.87 -29.52 9.24
C PHE A 44 -0.43 -30.30 9.25
N TRP A 45 -0.38 -31.62 9.46
CA TRP A 45 -1.49 -32.40 10.02
C TRP A 45 -0.96 -33.28 11.15
N SER A 46 -0.79 -32.70 12.34
CA SER A 46 -0.74 -33.40 13.63
C SER A 46 -0.81 -32.38 14.78
N SER A 47 -1.99 -31.79 15.02
CA SER A 47 -2.47 -31.35 16.34
C SER A 47 -3.69 -30.43 16.17
N VAL A 48 -4.89 -30.97 16.39
CA VAL A 48 -6.08 -30.18 16.71
C VAL A 48 -6.03 -29.91 18.22
N LEU A 49 -5.76 -28.66 18.62
CA LEU A 49 -6.35 -28.05 19.83
C LEU A 49 -6.09 -26.54 19.83
N SER A 50 -7.19 -25.78 19.76
CA SER A 50 -7.40 -24.42 20.26
C SER A 50 -6.34 -23.34 19.97
N THR A 51 -6.64 -22.47 19.02
CA THR A 51 -6.56 -21.03 19.27
C THR A 51 -7.73 -20.33 18.59
N ALA A 52 -8.40 -19.47 19.36
CA ALA A 52 -9.40 -18.55 18.88
C ALA A 52 -8.89 -17.83 17.63
N SER A 53 -9.79 -17.55 16.68
CA SER A 53 -9.60 -16.49 15.69
C SER A 53 -9.55 -15.14 16.40
N GLY A 54 -8.48 -14.90 17.17
CA GLY A 54 -8.05 -13.57 17.48
C GLY A 54 -7.54 -13.00 16.17
N GLY A 55 -8.37 -12.20 15.49
CA GLY A 55 -7.82 -11.27 14.51
C GLY A 55 -6.70 -10.53 15.23
N GLN A 56 -5.47 -10.66 14.76
CA GLN A 56 -4.36 -9.94 15.38
C GLN A 56 -4.71 -8.46 15.28
N ILE A 57 -4.89 -7.82 16.43
CA ILE A 57 -4.97 -6.35 16.50
C ILE A 57 -3.54 -5.90 16.19
N ILE A 58 -3.27 -5.65 14.92
CA ILE A 58 -1.98 -5.10 14.49
C ILE A 58 -1.93 -3.68 15.04
N ASP A 59 -0.88 -3.38 15.81
CA ASP A 59 -0.63 -2.03 16.29
C ASP A 59 -0.55 -1.06 15.09
N PRO A 60 -1.33 0.04 15.07
CA PRO A 60 -1.33 0.94 13.92
C PRO A 60 0.02 1.55 13.56
N ASN A 61 0.95 1.72 14.52
CA ASN A 61 2.29 2.19 14.20
C ASN A 61 3.08 1.07 13.51
N THR A 62 3.01 -0.17 13.99
CA THR A 62 3.62 -1.33 13.32
C THR A 62 3.05 -1.55 11.91
N LEU A 63 1.76 -1.28 11.71
CA LEU A 63 1.16 -1.29 10.37
C LEU A 63 1.85 -0.27 9.44
N MET A 64 2.14 0.93 9.94
CA MET A 64 2.80 1.97 9.15
C MET A 64 4.27 1.68 8.87
N GLU A 65 5.00 0.99 9.75
CA GLU A 65 6.39 0.59 9.48
C GLU A 65 6.53 -0.26 8.21
N SER A 66 5.50 -1.06 7.89
CA SER A 66 5.48 -1.91 6.69
C SER A 66 4.99 -1.22 5.41
N ALA A 67 4.48 0.01 5.52
CA ALA A 67 3.76 0.68 4.43
C ALA A 67 4.22 2.12 4.14
N PHE A 68 4.80 2.80 5.13
CA PHE A 68 5.25 4.18 5.04
C PHE A 68 6.76 4.26 5.24
N PRO A 69 7.46 5.10 4.45
CA PRO A 69 6.96 5.91 3.34
C PRO A 69 6.75 5.10 2.04
N PRO A 70 5.82 5.49 1.16
CA PRO A 70 5.80 4.97 -0.20
C PRO A 70 7.09 5.31 -0.95
N ALA A 71 7.50 4.43 -1.88
CA ALA A 71 8.67 4.65 -2.72
C ALA A 71 8.54 5.91 -3.58
N ARG A 72 9.67 6.55 -3.92
CA ARG A 72 9.66 7.65 -4.89
C ARG A 72 9.38 7.08 -6.30
N PRO A 73 8.46 7.68 -7.09
CA PRO A 73 8.26 7.28 -8.48
C PRO A 73 9.54 7.47 -9.32
N SER A 74 9.90 6.43 -10.05
CA SER A 74 11.07 6.36 -10.92
C SER A 74 10.72 5.63 -12.22
N VAL A 75 11.56 5.75 -13.24
CA VAL A 75 11.40 4.99 -14.49
C VAL A 75 11.28 3.47 -14.26
N ASN A 76 11.89 2.94 -13.19
CA ASN A 76 11.93 1.52 -12.89
C ASN A 76 10.66 1.01 -12.20
N ASN A 77 9.95 1.86 -11.46
CA ASN A 77 8.79 1.45 -10.66
C ASN A 77 7.47 2.11 -11.09
N LEU A 78 7.50 3.07 -12.03
CA LEU A 78 6.32 3.83 -12.47
C LEU A 78 5.20 2.92 -12.99
N ASN A 79 5.55 1.91 -13.79
CA ASN A 79 4.56 0.96 -14.32
C ASN A 79 3.80 0.26 -13.19
N SER A 80 4.51 -0.23 -12.16
CA SER A 80 3.89 -0.85 -10.98
C SER A 80 3.11 0.16 -10.14
N ALA A 81 3.63 1.39 -10.00
CA ALA A 81 2.94 2.47 -9.30
C ALA A 81 1.55 2.72 -9.92
N CYS A 82 1.46 2.75 -11.25
CA CYS A 82 0.21 2.90 -11.98
C CYS A 82 -0.66 1.63 -11.95
N LEU A 83 -0.14 0.50 -12.44
CA LEU A 83 -0.92 -0.72 -12.70
C LEU A 83 -1.49 -1.36 -11.43
N TYR A 84 -0.78 -1.28 -10.32
CA TYR A 84 -1.09 -2.02 -9.11
C TYR A 84 -1.67 -1.16 -7.97
N GLY A 85 -2.06 0.10 -8.24
CA GLY A 85 -2.60 1.00 -7.22
C GLY A 85 -3.85 0.47 -6.49
N ASN A 86 -4.70 -0.30 -7.19
CA ASN A 86 -5.87 -0.93 -6.57
C ASN A 86 -5.54 -2.15 -5.72
N GLY A 87 -4.33 -2.70 -5.83
CA GLY A 87 -3.87 -3.83 -5.03
C GLY A 87 -3.08 -3.41 -3.78
N ARG A 88 -2.94 -2.11 -3.51
CA ARG A 88 -2.19 -1.59 -2.36
C ARG A 88 -3.12 -1.07 -1.26
N PRO A 89 -2.83 -1.32 0.03
CA PRO A 89 -3.66 -0.90 1.15
C PRO A 89 -4.00 0.59 1.14
N ARG A 90 -5.19 0.89 1.69
CA ARG A 90 -5.63 2.25 1.99
C ARG A 90 -6.00 2.34 3.47
N TYR A 91 -5.84 3.51 4.05
CA TYR A 91 -5.91 3.73 5.49
C TYR A 91 -6.96 4.79 5.84
N PRO A 92 -8.27 4.50 5.64
CA PRO A 92 -9.34 5.41 6.03
C PRO A 92 -9.36 5.61 7.56
N ALA A 93 -9.98 6.69 8.03
CA ALA A 93 -9.99 7.07 9.44
C ALA A 93 -10.47 5.95 10.38
N TYR A 94 -11.41 5.10 9.95
CA TYR A 94 -11.93 3.98 10.74
C TYR A 94 -10.92 2.85 10.97
N CYS A 95 -9.79 2.82 10.25
CA CYS A 95 -8.70 1.87 10.50
C CYS A 95 -7.89 2.22 11.75
N PHE A 96 -8.11 3.40 12.32
CA PHE A 96 -7.36 3.89 13.48
C PHE A 96 -8.30 4.10 14.67
N PRO A 97 -7.84 3.80 15.90
CA PRO A 97 -8.55 4.23 17.10
C PRO A 97 -8.75 5.76 17.11
N PRO A 98 -9.87 6.28 17.66
CA PRO A 98 -10.14 7.73 17.70
C PRO A 98 -9.12 8.55 18.50
N SER A 99 -8.41 7.92 19.43
CA SER A 99 -7.37 8.54 20.26
C SER A 99 -6.09 7.69 20.26
N GLY A 100 -4.95 8.36 20.48
CA GLY A 100 -3.64 7.74 20.28
C GLY A 100 -3.28 7.61 18.79
N TYR A 101 -2.09 7.08 18.49
CA TYR A 101 -1.68 6.73 17.11
C TYR A 101 -1.72 7.88 16.09
N ALA A 102 -1.53 9.12 16.54
CA ALA A 102 -1.62 10.31 15.69
C ALA A 102 -0.61 10.28 14.53
N TYR A 103 0.59 9.73 14.76
CA TYR A 103 1.56 9.46 13.70
C TYR A 103 0.99 8.52 12.63
N ALA A 104 0.43 7.38 13.05
CA ALA A 104 -0.08 6.39 12.12
C ALA A 104 -1.24 6.91 11.27
N GLN A 105 -2.12 7.74 11.87
CA GLN A 105 -3.19 8.41 11.15
C GLN A 105 -2.64 9.36 10.06
N ARG A 106 -1.63 10.18 10.38
CA ARG A 106 -1.00 11.11 9.43
C ARG A 106 -0.24 10.39 8.33
N ALA A 107 0.51 9.33 8.67
CA ALA A 107 1.19 8.48 7.69
C ALA A 107 0.20 7.78 6.74
N GLY A 108 -0.88 7.20 7.29
CA GLY A 108 -1.94 6.59 6.50
C GLY A 108 -2.65 7.58 5.57
N LYS A 109 -2.90 8.80 6.06
CA LYS A 109 -3.45 9.90 5.26
C LYS A 109 -2.52 10.28 4.11
N ALA A 110 -1.20 10.37 4.36
CA ALA A 110 -0.20 10.64 3.34
C ALA A 110 -0.18 9.54 2.27
N ILE A 111 -0.24 8.26 2.64
CA ILE A 111 -0.34 7.14 1.69
C ILE A 111 -1.60 7.28 0.83
N ASN A 112 -2.76 7.50 1.43
CA ASN A 112 -4.02 7.64 0.69
C ASN A 112 -3.95 8.78 -0.33
N ARG A 113 -3.33 9.91 0.05
CA ARG A 113 -3.13 11.07 -0.82
C ARG A 113 -2.22 10.74 -2.00
N ILE A 114 -1.06 10.13 -1.74
CA ILE A 114 -0.11 9.68 -2.77
C ILE A 114 -0.81 8.72 -3.74
N GLU A 115 -1.48 7.70 -3.24
CA GLU A 115 -2.13 6.68 -4.07
C GLU A 115 -3.30 7.24 -4.89
N SER A 116 -4.00 8.24 -4.38
CA SER A 116 -5.05 8.95 -5.14
C SER A 116 -4.46 9.78 -6.27
N TRP A 117 -3.43 10.58 -5.97
CA TRP A 117 -2.80 11.47 -6.94
C TRP A 117 -1.98 10.71 -8.00
N LEU A 118 -1.35 9.59 -7.65
CA LEU A 118 -0.77 8.66 -8.62
C LEU A 118 -1.84 8.16 -9.60
N GLY A 119 -3.04 7.80 -9.12
CA GLY A 119 -4.16 7.44 -9.98
C GLY A 119 -4.53 8.53 -10.97
N GLN A 120 -4.52 9.80 -10.55
CA GLN A 120 -4.77 10.94 -11.44
C GLN A 120 -3.67 11.12 -12.49
N CYS A 121 -2.39 10.98 -12.12
CA CYS A 121 -1.28 11.04 -13.06
C CYS A 121 -1.31 9.92 -14.10
N CYS A 122 -1.63 8.69 -13.67
CA CYS A 122 -1.61 7.49 -14.51
C CYS A 122 -2.83 7.36 -15.41
N TYR A 123 -4.03 7.70 -14.92
CA TYR A 123 -5.30 7.41 -15.60
C TYR A 123 -6.24 8.62 -15.73
N GLY A 124 -5.96 9.72 -15.04
CA GLY A 124 -6.82 10.91 -15.02
C GLY A 124 -6.72 11.80 -16.25
N GLY A 125 -6.04 11.37 -17.32
CA GLY A 125 -5.83 12.18 -18.53
C GLY A 125 -4.95 13.41 -18.31
N LEU A 126 -4.29 13.54 -17.15
CA LEU A 126 -3.42 14.67 -16.82
C LEU A 126 -2.13 14.67 -17.65
N THR A 127 -1.69 13.52 -18.17
CA THR A 127 -0.38 13.39 -18.82
C THR A 127 -0.49 12.69 -20.19
N THR A 128 0.36 13.09 -21.14
CA THR A 128 0.45 12.50 -22.48
C THR A 128 1.81 11.80 -22.64
N GLY A 129 1.94 10.60 -22.08
CA GLY A 129 3.11 9.74 -22.20
C GLY A 129 4.00 9.65 -20.95
N ASN A 130 4.82 8.59 -20.89
CA ASN A 130 5.52 8.14 -19.68
C ASN A 130 6.41 9.21 -19.01
N GLY A 131 7.02 10.13 -19.77
CA GLY A 131 7.85 11.20 -19.21
C GLY A 131 7.03 12.21 -18.39
N GLN A 132 5.89 12.65 -18.92
CA GLN A 132 4.97 13.53 -18.20
C GLN A 132 4.32 12.79 -17.02
N THR A 133 3.95 11.52 -17.19
CA THR A 133 3.42 10.68 -16.11
C THR A 133 4.41 10.57 -14.95
N LEU A 134 5.69 10.34 -15.25
CA LEU A 134 6.74 10.28 -14.22
C LEU A 134 6.89 11.61 -13.48
N CYS A 135 6.90 12.72 -14.20
CA CYS A 135 7.02 14.05 -13.61
C CYS A 135 5.83 14.37 -12.68
N CYS A 136 4.60 14.15 -13.17
CA CYS A 136 3.38 14.28 -12.37
C CYS A 136 3.46 13.40 -11.11
N ALA A 137 3.86 12.13 -11.24
CA ALA A 137 3.95 11.19 -10.13
C ALA A 137 4.99 11.63 -9.08
N LYS A 138 6.16 12.12 -9.51
CA LYS A 138 7.18 12.66 -8.60
C LYS A 138 6.66 13.88 -7.84
N GLN A 139 6.03 14.84 -8.52
CA GLN A 139 5.44 16.01 -7.88
C GLN A 139 4.33 15.63 -6.89
N ALA A 140 3.47 14.66 -7.24
CA ALA A 140 2.44 14.14 -6.36
C ALA A 140 3.04 13.57 -5.08
N TRP A 141 4.09 12.76 -5.22
CA TRP A 141 4.79 12.15 -4.08
C TRP A 141 5.47 13.20 -3.20
N GLU A 142 6.23 14.13 -3.77
CA GLU A 142 6.95 15.18 -3.02
C GLU A 142 5.98 16.15 -2.33
N THR A 143 4.88 16.50 -3.00
CA THR A 143 3.87 17.41 -2.45
C THR A 143 3.10 16.73 -1.32
N ALA A 144 2.70 15.47 -1.47
CA ALA A 144 1.98 14.75 -0.42
C ALA A 144 2.85 14.54 0.83
N LEU A 145 4.13 14.24 0.66
CA LEU A 145 5.09 14.14 1.78
C LEU A 145 5.43 15.51 2.38
N SER A 146 5.42 16.59 1.59
CA SER A 146 5.50 17.95 2.12
C SER A 146 4.34 18.25 3.06
N TYR A 147 3.10 17.91 2.67
CA TYR A 147 1.94 18.05 3.54
C TYR A 147 2.04 17.18 4.79
N PHE A 148 2.51 15.93 4.67
CA PHE A 148 2.79 15.09 5.84
C PHE A 148 3.75 15.78 6.81
N CYS A 149 4.86 16.35 6.33
CA CYS A 149 5.79 17.07 7.18
C CYS A 149 5.19 18.34 7.81
N ILE A 150 4.36 19.09 7.08
CA ILE A 150 3.62 20.23 7.65
C ILE A 150 2.71 19.76 8.80
N GLU A 151 1.98 18.65 8.60
CA GLU A 151 1.12 18.09 9.64
C GLU A 151 1.92 17.60 10.85
N GLU A 152 3.10 16.98 10.64
CA GLU A 152 4.00 16.55 11.72
C GLU A 152 4.49 17.73 12.58
N TYR A 153 4.95 18.81 11.95
CA TYR A 153 5.38 20.04 12.64
C TYR A 153 4.24 20.80 13.33
N SER A 154 2.99 20.51 12.97
CA SER A 154 1.81 21.16 13.55
C SER A 154 1.31 20.43 14.81
N THR A 155 2.07 19.48 15.32
CA THR A 155 1.70 18.64 16.47
C THR A 155 2.76 18.76 17.58
N MET A 156 2.41 18.36 18.81
CA MET A 156 3.36 18.33 19.94
C MET A 156 4.18 17.03 20.02
N THR A 157 4.10 16.16 19.01
CA THR A 157 4.85 14.90 18.97
C THR A 157 6.22 15.10 18.32
N LEU A 158 7.14 14.16 18.56
CA LEU A 158 8.40 14.11 17.82
C LEU A 158 8.09 14.02 16.31
N VAL A 159 8.75 14.87 15.53
CA VAL A 159 8.61 14.94 14.08
C VAL A 159 9.35 13.77 13.45
N HIS A 160 8.79 13.20 12.38
CA HIS A 160 9.48 12.19 11.58
C HIS A 160 10.87 12.69 11.10
N GLU A 161 11.92 11.89 11.30
CA GLU A 161 13.32 12.27 11.03
C GLU A 161 13.57 12.83 9.62
N CYS A 162 12.89 12.28 8.59
CA CYS A 162 13.05 12.80 7.23
C CYS A 162 12.50 14.20 7.04
N CYS A 163 11.51 14.62 7.83
CA CYS A 163 10.96 15.97 7.74
C CYS A 163 11.93 17.04 8.24
N GLU A 164 12.90 16.66 9.08
CA GLU A 164 13.99 17.55 9.53
C GLU A 164 14.98 17.89 8.41
N LYS A 165 15.06 17.05 7.37
CA LYS A 165 15.87 17.31 6.17
C LYS A 165 15.18 18.30 5.24
N LYS A 166 15.94 18.88 4.30
CA LYS A 166 15.46 19.88 3.32
C LYS A 166 15.84 19.50 1.90
N GLY A 167 15.07 20.01 0.94
CA GLY A 167 15.32 19.78 -0.49
C GLY A 167 15.46 18.30 -0.81
N GLU A 168 16.42 17.97 -1.67
CA GLU A 168 16.64 16.61 -2.13
C GLU A 168 17.05 15.63 -1.01
N GLU A 169 17.70 16.10 0.06
CA GLU A 169 18.05 15.23 1.20
C GLU A 169 16.80 14.67 1.90
N ARG A 170 15.72 15.45 1.95
CA ARG A 170 14.42 15.00 2.47
C ARG A 170 13.86 13.87 1.62
N TRP A 171 13.87 14.05 0.31
CA TRP A 171 13.34 13.08 -0.64
C TRP A 171 14.16 11.80 -0.62
N ASN A 172 15.49 11.89 -0.62
CA ASN A 172 16.39 10.75 -0.46
C ASN A 172 16.15 10.01 0.86
N CYS A 173 15.90 10.74 1.96
CA CYS A 173 15.61 10.13 3.26
C CYS A 173 14.35 9.26 3.22
N PHE A 174 13.26 9.76 2.61
CA PHE A 174 12.03 8.98 2.46
C PHE A 174 12.21 7.81 1.47
N GLU A 175 12.84 8.05 0.33
CA GLU A 175 13.06 7.01 -0.69
C GLU A 175 13.85 5.82 -0.15
N THR A 176 14.93 6.08 0.59
CA THR A 176 15.78 5.02 1.17
C THR A 176 15.10 4.20 2.27
N ARG A 177 14.01 4.70 2.85
CA ARG A 177 13.24 4.04 3.91
C ARG A 177 11.98 3.36 3.40
N ALA A 178 11.70 3.40 2.10
CA ALA A 178 10.47 2.85 1.56
C ALA A 178 10.44 1.31 1.69
N PRO A 179 9.48 0.72 2.45
CA PRO A 179 9.42 -0.73 2.64
C PRO A 179 8.97 -1.48 1.38
N ASN A 180 8.32 -0.79 0.44
CA ASN A 180 7.85 -1.36 -0.83
C ASN A 180 8.38 -0.55 -2.03
N PRO A 181 9.69 -0.65 -2.38
CA PRO A 181 10.33 0.15 -3.44
C PRO A 181 9.76 -0.10 -4.84
N SER A 182 9.14 -1.26 -5.05
CA SER A 182 8.63 -1.71 -6.35
C SER A 182 7.11 -1.61 -6.46
N TYR A 183 6.42 -0.97 -5.51
CA TYR A 183 4.97 -0.75 -5.55
C TYR A 183 4.16 -2.04 -5.71
N GLN A 184 4.63 -3.13 -5.11
CA GLN A 184 4.00 -4.45 -5.20
C GLN A 184 2.61 -4.44 -4.53
N PRO A 185 1.60 -5.07 -5.15
CA PRO A 185 0.29 -5.24 -4.54
C PRO A 185 0.29 -6.36 -3.49
N LEU A 186 -0.71 -6.34 -2.61
CA LEU A 186 -1.05 -7.49 -1.79
C LEU A 186 -1.92 -8.47 -2.60
N CYS A 187 -1.58 -9.75 -2.58
CA CYS A 187 -2.30 -10.78 -3.32
C CYS A 187 -3.77 -10.86 -2.88
N GLY A 188 -4.69 -10.76 -3.85
CA GLY A 188 -6.13 -10.85 -3.61
C GLY A 188 -6.76 -9.64 -2.92
N TYR A 189 -5.99 -8.59 -2.62
CA TYR A 189 -6.49 -7.37 -2.02
C TYR A 189 -7.08 -6.43 -3.08
N ILE A 190 -8.18 -5.76 -2.73
CA ILE A 190 -8.79 -4.69 -3.53
C ILE A 190 -8.98 -3.48 -2.62
N ALA A 191 -8.35 -2.37 -2.99
CA ALA A 191 -8.40 -1.12 -2.26
C ALA A 191 -9.83 -0.54 -2.25
N PRO A 192 -10.31 -0.02 -1.11
CA PRO A 192 -11.49 0.81 -1.12
C PRO A 192 -11.21 2.10 -1.87
N MET A 193 -12.21 2.65 -2.54
CA MET A 193 -12.12 3.97 -3.15
C MET A 193 -12.06 5.03 -2.04
N ILE A 194 -10.95 5.75 -1.96
CA ILE A 194 -10.79 6.88 -1.04
C ILE A 194 -10.56 8.13 -1.87
N PRO A 195 -11.50 9.10 -1.89
CA PRO A 195 -11.27 10.37 -2.54
C PRO A 195 -10.11 11.09 -1.83
N PRO A 196 -9.27 11.85 -2.57
CA PRO A 196 -8.23 12.62 -1.92
C PRO A 196 -8.85 13.69 -1.02
N ASP A 197 -8.18 13.99 0.07
CA ASP A 197 -8.60 15.05 1.00
C ASP A 197 -8.28 16.46 0.48
N MET A 198 -7.40 16.55 -0.52
CA MET A 198 -6.97 17.79 -1.16
C MET A 198 -6.85 17.62 -2.68
N ASN A 199 -7.08 18.71 -3.41
CA ASN A 199 -6.87 18.72 -4.85
C ASN A 199 -5.38 18.71 -5.19
N PHE A 200 -5.03 18.02 -6.26
CA PHE A 200 -3.68 17.98 -6.79
C PHE A 200 -3.57 18.87 -8.02
N ASN A 201 -2.53 19.70 -8.06
CA ASN A 201 -2.14 20.42 -9.24
C ASN A 201 -0.65 20.17 -9.48
N TRP A 202 -0.26 19.96 -10.73
CA TRP A 202 1.12 19.68 -11.13
C TRP A 202 1.50 20.58 -12.28
N ASP A 203 2.79 20.89 -12.41
CA ASP A 203 3.31 21.72 -13.48
C ASP A 203 4.22 20.89 -14.41
N PRO A 204 3.84 20.68 -15.69
CA PRO A 204 4.65 19.93 -16.65
C PRO A 204 6.02 20.54 -16.94
N LYS A 205 6.27 21.79 -16.52
CA LYS A 205 7.56 22.47 -16.70
C LYS A 205 8.53 22.27 -15.54
N THR A 206 8.05 21.81 -14.38
CA THR A 206 8.88 21.59 -13.19
C THR A 206 9.13 20.11 -12.98
N CYS A 207 9.99 19.57 -13.84
CA CYS A 207 10.57 18.25 -13.77
C CYS A 207 12.10 18.41 -13.76
#